data_AF-A0A031I270-F1
#
_entry.id   AF-A0A031I270-F1
#
_cell.length_a   1.000
_cell.length_b   1.000
_cell.length_c   1.000
_cell.angle_alpha   90.00
_cell.angle_beta   90.00
_cell.angle_gamma   90.00
#
_symmetry.space_group_name_H-M   'P 1'
#
loop_
_entity.id
_entity.type
_entity.pdbx_description
1 polymer ?
#
loop_
_entity_poly.entity_id
_entity_poly.type
_entity_poly.pdbx_seq_one_letter_code
_entity_poly.pdbx_strand_id
1 'polypeptide(L)'
;MAWFTLFSACLYLACWAVVTRTWRPADWIALLRRHAGTILAGVATFAVAILPFLRLYLPKVRETGGEAVDDMLGYLVTPVIDMINVGPGNIVWGWLFLPLFVLVHRLLPDDPALPGRVLGGEHEAGFPLLFSALALLAAWRIVATRRIDGCRPAPATLRAFALAMLVAWLLTIQLWKASPWLLVFHLVPGAKGLRTISRYQLWLTLPLLLIAAAVWRQRARRLFRRRPWLATGLAALLVAENLSAETPAQLSRAEQRAALMHIPPPPPGCASFYVVATRPTEPLYISRELHARYPHNVDAMLLAELWRGPTINGFSTLHPPDWGFAEPRAADYDARARRYAQRHRLRGLCRLDVRARPPWSRVTP
;
A
#
# COMPACT_ATOMS: atom_id res chain seq x y z
N MET A 1 -4.18 -5.04 3.88
CA MET A 1 -5.15 -5.97 3.24
C MET A 1 -6.31 -6.37 4.15
N ALA A 2 -6.10 -6.77 5.41
CA ALA A 2 -7.20 -7.17 6.30
C ALA A 2 -8.29 -6.08 6.48
N TRP A 3 -7.88 -4.82 6.66
CA TRP A 3 -8.82 -3.69 6.75
C TRP A 3 -9.66 -3.53 5.47
N PHE A 4 -9.04 -3.63 4.29
CA PHE A 4 -9.75 -3.60 3.00
C PHE A 4 -10.77 -4.74 2.91
N THR A 5 -10.39 -5.97 3.26
CA THR A 5 -11.32 -7.11 3.26
C THR A 5 -12.55 -6.86 4.15
N LEU A 6 -12.36 -6.30 5.35
CA LEU A 6 -13.48 -5.96 6.25
C LEU A 6 -14.36 -4.85 5.66
N PHE A 7 -13.75 -3.77 5.18
CA PHE A 7 -14.46 -2.66 4.52
C PHE A 7 -15.32 -3.16 3.35
N SER A 8 -14.73 -3.97 2.47
CA SER A 8 -15.41 -4.53 1.31
C SER A 8 -16.48 -5.55 1.67
N ALA A 9 -16.30 -6.31 2.76
CA ALA A 9 -17.33 -7.20 3.30
C ALA A 9 -18.54 -6.42 3.84
N CYS A 10 -18.31 -5.34 4.59
CA CYS A 10 -19.37 -4.44 5.03
C CYS A 10 -20.12 -3.82 3.85
N LEU A 11 -19.39 -3.35 2.84
CA LEU A 11 -19.99 -2.79 1.63
C LEU A 11 -20.77 -3.85 0.83
N TYR A 12 -20.25 -5.08 0.74
CA TYR A 12 -20.97 -6.21 0.16
C TYR A 12 -22.29 -6.48 0.87
N LEU A 13 -22.30 -6.52 2.20
CA LEU A 13 -23.52 -6.73 2.99
C LEU A 13 -24.54 -5.60 2.78
N ALA A 14 -24.08 -4.34 2.72
CA ALA A 14 -24.93 -3.20 2.40
C ALA A 14 -25.54 -3.30 0.99
N CYS A 15 -24.71 -3.58 -0.03
CA CYS A 15 -25.19 -3.78 -1.40
C CYS A 15 -26.09 -5.01 -1.53
N TRP A 16 -25.84 -6.07 -0.77
CA TRP A 16 -26.68 -7.26 -0.72
C TRP A 16 -28.08 -6.90 -0.21
N ALA A 17 -28.18 -6.20 0.92
CA ALA A 17 -29.44 -5.71 1.47
C ALA A 17 -30.26 -4.89 0.46
N VAL A 18 -29.58 -3.99 -0.28
CA VAL A 18 -30.18 -3.17 -1.34
C VAL A 18 -30.70 -4.05 -2.49
N VAL A 19 -29.90 -5.01 -2.96
CA VAL A 19 -30.22 -5.86 -4.12
C VAL A 19 -31.35 -6.85 -3.82
N THR A 20 -31.35 -7.46 -2.62
CA THR A 20 -32.38 -8.42 -2.18
C THR A 20 -33.61 -7.74 -1.59
N ARG A 21 -33.53 -6.43 -1.32
CA ARG A 21 -34.55 -5.66 -0.57
C ARG A 21 -34.83 -6.21 0.83
N THR A 22 -33.91 -6.99 1.40
CA THR A 22 -34.02 -7.54 2.76
C THR A 22 -33.55 -6.50 3.78
N TRP A 23 -34.39 -5.50 4.02
CA TRP A 23 -34.19 -4.48 5.05
C TRP A 23 -34.86 -4.86 6.38
N ARG A 24 -35.60 -5.98 6.41
CA ARG A 24 -36.34 -6.41 7.59
C ARG A 24 -35.38 -6.98 8.65
N PRO A 25 -35.40 -6.48 9.90
CA PRO A 25 -34.51 -6.98 10.96
C PRO A 25 -34.64 -8.49 11.22
N ALA A 26 -35.83 -9.06 11.01
CA ALA A 26 -36.08 -10.48 11.21
C ALA A 26 -35.22 -11.38 10.31
N ASP A 27 -35.01 -11.00 9.05
CA ASP A 27 -34.21 -11.78 8.09
C ASP A 27 -32.73 -11.78 8.49
N TRP A 28 -32.23 -10.63 8.98
CA TRP A 28 -30.87 -10.50 9.51
C TRP A 28 -30.66 -11.34 10.76
N ILE A 29 -31.62 -11.31 11.70
CA ILE A 29 -31.55 -12.13 12.91
C ILE A 29 -31.57 -13.62 12.56
N ALA A 30 -32.40 -14.04 11.59
CA ALA A 30 -32.44 -15.42 11.13
C ALA A 30 -31.11 -15.85 10.50
N LEU A 31 -30.49 -15.01 9.67
CA LEU A 31 -29.17 -15.27 9.08
C LEU A 31 -28.07 -15.39 10.15
N LEU A 32 -28.06 -14.45 11.11
CA LEU A 32 -27.11 -14.44 12.22
C LEU A 32 -27.25 -15.71 13.07
N ARG A 33 -28.49 -16.13 13.39
CA ARG A 33 -28.75 -17.37 14.13
C ARG A 33 -28.30 -18.60 13.36
N ARG A 34 -28.60 -18.68 12.06
CA ARG A 34 -28.21 -19.80 11.20
C ARG A 34 -26.70 -19.98 11.12
N HIS A 35 -25.95 -18.89 11.14
CA HIS A 35 -24.49 -18.89 11.01
C HIS A 35 -23.75 -18.49 12.30
N ALA A 36 -24.43 -18.53 13.45
CA ALA A 36 -23.92 -18.00 14.71
C ALA A 36 -22.58 -18.65 15.09
N GLY A 37 -22.45 -19.97 14.96
CA GLY A 37 -21.21 -20.69 15.26
C GLY A 37 -20.05 -20.24 14.38
N THR A 38 -20.26 -20.11 13.06
CA THR A 38 -19.22 -19.65 12.12
C THR A 38 -18.84 -18.19 12.38
N ILE A 39 -19.82 -17.32 12.62
CA ILE A 39 -19.59 -15.90 12.93
C ILE A 39 -18.83 -15.78 14.24
N LEU A 40 -19.23 -16.50 15.29
CA LEU A 40 -18.59 -16.47 16.59
C LEU A 40 -17.14 -16.95 16.50
N ALA A 41 -16.90 -18.08 15.82
CA ALA A 41 -15.55 -18.58 15.59
C ALA A 41 -14.68 -17.55 14.83
N GLY A 42 -15.23 -16.92 13.79
CA GLY A 42 -14.54 -15.89 13.02
C GLY A 42 -14.22 -14.63 13.85
N VAL A 43 -15.20 -14.13 14.61
CA VAL A 43 -15.04 -12.96 15.48
C VAL A 43 -14.05 -13.24 16.61
N ALA A 44 -14.13 -14.41 17.25
CA ALA A 44 -13.19 -14.81 18.29
C ALA A 44 -11.77 -14.93 17.75
N THR A 45 -11.60 -15.56 16.58
CA THR A 45 -10.29 -15.67 15.91
C THR A 45 -9.74 -14.29 15.58
N PHE A 46 -10.56 -13.40 15.01
CA PHE A 46 -10.16 -12.03 14.70
C PHE A 46 -9.77 -11.24 15.95
N ALA A 47 -10.57 -11.34 17.02
CA ALA A 47 -10.32 -10.65 18.28
C ALA A 47 -8.97 -11.05 18.88
N VAL A 48 -8.60 -12.33 18.83
CA VAL A 48 -7.28 -12.81 19.30
C VAL A 48 -6.18 -12.36 18.33
N ALA A 49 -6.37 -12.56 17.03
CA ALA A 49 -5.36 -12.27 16.02
C ALA A 49 -5.02 -10.78 15.88
N ILE A 50 -5.94 -9.88 16.20
CA ILE A 50 -5.70 -8.43 16.12
C ILE A 50 -4.96 -7.87 17.35
N LEU A 51 -4.88 -8.61 18.47
CA LEU A 51 -4.27 -8.09 19.71
C LEU A 51 -2.82 -7.61 19.55
N PRO A 52 -1.90 -8.33 18.88
CA PRO A 52 -0.53 -7.85 18.71
C PRO A 52 -0.49 -6.54 17.91
N PHE A 53 -1.35 -6.42 16.89
CA PHE A 53 -1.47 -5.20 16.09
C PHE A 53 -1.98 -4.03 16.94
N LEU A 54 -3.06 -4.22 17.72
CA LEU A 54 -3.57 -3.18 18.59
C LEU A 54 -2.55 -2.77 19.65
N ARG A 55 -1.83 -3.72 20.24
CA ARG A 55 -0.80 -3.45 21.25
C ARG A 55 0.31 -2.56 20.71
N LEU A 56 0.68 -2.72 19.45
CA LEU A 56 1.74 -1.92 18.80
C LEU A 56 1.22 -0.59 18.25
N TYR A 57 0.12 -0.61 17.50
CA TYR A 57 -0.32 0.55 16.72
C TYR A 57 -1.27 1.48 17.47
N LEU A 58 -2.08 0.99 18.42
CA LEU A 58 -3.03 1.84 19.15
C LEU A 58 -2.33 2.92 19.98
N PRO A 59 -1.24 2.64 20.73
CA PRO A 59 -0.48 3.69 21.41
C PRO A 59 0.06 4.72 20.42
N LYS A 60 0.54 4.27 19.25
CA LYS A 60 1.13 5.17 18.26
C LYS A 60 0.09 6.10 17.64
N VAL A 61 -1.09 5.58 17.31
CA VAL A 61 -2.21 6.39 16.82
C VAL A 61 -2.69 7.39 17.89
N ARG A 62 -2.66 7.03 19.17
CA ARG A 62 -2.97 7.98 20.26
C ARG A 62 -1.92 9.09 20.38
N GLU A 63 -0.67 8.78 20.09
CA GLU A 63 0.43 9.74 20.13
C GLU A 63 0.43 10.71 18.93
N THR A 64 0.17 10.21 17.71
CA THR A 64 0.28 11.01 16.49
C THR A 64 -1.04 11.47 15.90
N GLY A 65 -2.17 10.89 16.31
CA GLY A 65 -3.49 11.17 15.73
C GLY A 65 -3.82 10.43 14.44
N GLY A 66 -2.87 9.65 13.89
CA GLY A 66 -2.96 9.02 12.57
C GLY A 66 -2.45 9.93 11.45
N GLU A 67 -2.77 9.59 10.20
CA GLU A 67 -2.43 10.38 9.01
C GLU A 67 -3.34 11.61 8.89
N ALA A 68 -2.83 12.71 8.33
CA ALA A 68 -3.63 13.87 8.02
C ALA A 68 -4.44 13.67 6.73
N VAL A 69 -5.50 14.49 6.54
CA VAL A 69 -6.30 14.46 5.31
C VAL A 69 -5.45 14.87 4.10
N ASP A 70 -4.61 15.90 4.24
CA ASP A 70 -3.76 16.39 3.16
C ASP A 70 -2.76 15.34 2.67
N ASP A 71 -2.18 14.59 3.62
CA ASP A 71 -1.29 13.47 3.33
C ASP A 71 -1.98 12.37 2.51
N MET A 72 -3.25 12.12 2.79
CA MET A 72 -4.07 11.12 2.11
C MET A 72 -4.54 11.60 0.72
N LEU A 73 -4.89 12.90 0.58
CA LEU A 73 -5.38 13.46 -0.68
C LEU A 73 -4.40 13.28 -1.84
N GLY A 74 -3.09 13.35 -1.56
CA GLY A 74 -2.05 13.13 -2.55
C GLY A 74 -1.93 11.69 -3.07
N TYR A 75 -2.63 10.72 -2.48
CA TYR A 75 -2.59 9.31 -2.89
C TYR A 75 -3.97 8.74 -3.25
N LEU A 76 -4.95 9.61 -3.52
CA LEU A 76 -6.23 9.19 -4.08
C LEU A 76 -6.08 8.85 -5.57
N VAL A 77 -7.09 8.17 -6.11
CA VAL A 77 -7.11 7.76 -7.53
C VAL A 77 -7.64 8.91 -8.36
N THR A 78 -6.78 9.49 -9.20
CA THR A 78 -7.20 10.47 -10.20
C THR A 78 -8.12 9.80 -11.23
N PRO A 79 -9.30 10.37 -11.51
CA PRO A 79 -10.26 9.77 -12.42
C PRO A 79 -9.63 9.52 -13.79
N VAL A 80 -10.00 8.40 -14.40
CA VAL A 80 -9.52 7.94 -15.71
C VAL A 80 -8.05 7.55 -15.71
N ILE A 81 -7.12 8.44 -15.37
CA ILE A 81 -5.67 8.21 -15.47
C ILE A 81 -5.22 7.11 -14.52
N ASP A 82 -5.33 7.32 -13.20
CA ASP A 82 -4.81 6.38 -12.21
C ASP A 82 -5.57 5.04 -12.17
N MET A 83 -6.79 5.02 -12.73
CA MET A 83 -7.59 3.79 -12.86
C MET A 83 -6.99 2.81 -13.88
N ILE A 84 -6.26 3.31 -14.87
CA ILE A 84 -5.65 2.53 -15.95
C ILE A 84 -4.12 2.67 -16.00
N ASN A 85 -3.54 3.49 -15.12
CA ASN A 85 -2.12 3.79 -15.09
C ASN A 85 -1.31 2.57 -14.68
N VAL A 86 -0.70 1.93 -15.69
CA VAL A 86 0.21 0.79 -15.53
C VAL A 86 1.68 1.20 -15.62
N GLY A 87 1.96 2.50 -15.61
CA GLY A 87 3.31 3.05 -15.67
C GLY A 87 3.92 3.10 -17.09
N PRO A 88 4.95 3.94 -17.30
CA PRO A 88 5.62 4.09 -18.58
C PRO A 88 6.45 2.87 -18.98
N GLY A 89 6.92 2.04 -18.04
CA GLY A 89 7.65 0.82 -18.36
C GLY A 89 6.79 -0.41 -18.68
N ASN A 90 5.47 -0.29 -18.73
CA ASN A 90 4.60 -1.38 -19.19
C ASN A 90 4.88 -1.73 -20.67
N ILE A 91 5.02 -3.02 -20.97
CA ILE A 91 5.45 -3.48 -22.31
C ILE A 91 4.40 -3.17 -23.39
N VAL A 92 3.11 -3.26 -23.07
CA VAL A 92 2.02 -3.11 -24.05
C VAL A 92 1.47 -1.69 -24.07
N TRP A 93 1.32 -1.07 -22.90
CA TRP A 93 0.62 0.21 -22.74
C TRP A 93 1.52 1.36 -22.31
N GLY A 94 2.82 1.14 -22.05
CA GLY A 94 3.73 2.18 -21.56
C GLY A 94 3.86 3.39 -22.48
N TRP A 95 3.69 3.18 -23.79
CA TRP A 95 3.66 4.24 -24.80
C TRP A 95 2.52 5.24 -24.62
N LEU A 96 1.44 4.90 -23.91
CA LEU A 96 0.35 5.82 -23.58
C LEU A 96 0.72 6.74 -22.40
N PHE A 97 1.49 6.22 -21.44
CA PHE A 97 1.83 6.96 -20.22
C PHE A 97 3.09 7.80 -20.39
N LEU A 98 4.05 7.38 -21.22
CA LEU A 98 5.27 8.14 -21.47
C LEU A 98 5.01 9.59 -21.95
N PRO A 99 4.12 9.87 -22.92
CA PRO A 99 3.79 11.24 -23.32
C PRO A 99 3.15 12.06 -22.20
N LEU A 100 2.38 11.41 -21.31
CA LEU A 100 1.73 12.08 -20.18
C LEU A 100 2.76 12.55 -19.15
N PHE A 101 3.77 11.72 -18.85
CA PHE A 101 4.91 12.10 -18.01
C PHE A 101 5.68 13.29 -18.62
N VAL A 102 5.95 13.24 -19.93
CA VAL A 102 6.64 14.33 -20.66
C VAL A 102 5.80 15.61 -20.63
N LEU A 103 4.48 15.50 -20.79
CA LEU A 103 3.57 16.65 -20.76
C LEU A 103 3.58 17.34 -19.38
N VAL A 104 3.46 16.57 -18.30
CA VAL A 104 3.52 17.12 -16.93
C VAL A 104 4.85 17.83 -16.69
N HIS A 105 5.96 17.24 -17.14
CA HIS A 105 7.27 17.86 -17.03
C HIS A 105 7.37 19.17 -17.83
N ARG A 106 6.81 19.22 -19.05
CA ARG A 106 6.82 20.42 -19.88
C ARG A 106 5.96 21.56 -19.33
N LEU A 107 4.84 21.24 -18.67
CA LEU A 107 3.95 22.26 -18.10
C LEU A 107 4.56 22.92 -16.86
N LEU A 108 5.37 22.19 -16.10
CA LEU A 108 6.02 22.64 -14.86
C LEU A 108 7.49 22.18 -14.84
N PRO A 109 8.36 22.79 -15.65
CA PRO A 109 9.76 22.36 -15.80
C PRO A 109 10.58 22.61 -14.53
N ASP A 110 10.18 23.57 -13.70
CA ASP A 110 10.88 23.95 -12.47
C ASP A 110 10.82 22.86 -11.38
N ASP A 111 9.93 21.87 -11.53
CA ASP A 111 9.83 20.72 -10.62
C ASP A 111 10.01 19.40 -11.40
N PRO A 112 11.27 18.95 -11.60
CA PRO A 112 11.54 17.73 -12.35
C PRO A 112 11.02 16.45 -11.67
N ALA A 113 10.71 16.50 -10.37
CA ALA A 113 10.16 15.37 -9.63
C ALA A 113 8.64 15.27 -9.72
N LEU A 114 7.95 16.33 -10.16
CA LEU A 114 6.50 16.40 -10.23
C LEU A 114 5.84 15.27 -11.04
N PRO A 115 6.32 14.90 -12.25
CA PRO A 115 5.72 13.79 -13.00
C PRO A 115 5.70 12.49 -12.20
N GLY A 116 6.80 12.18 -11.51
CA GLY A 116 6.90 11.00 -10.66
C GLY A 116 5.99 11.05 -9.43
N ARG A 117 5.70 12.25 -8.89
CA ARG A 117 4.80 12.40 -7.74
C ARG A 117 3.33 12.29 -8.10
N VAL A 118 2.94 12.69 -9.32
CA VAL A 118 1.53 12.76 -9.74
C VAL A 118 1.11 11.54 -10.56
N LEU A 119 2.02 10.99 -11.36
CA LEU A 119 1.74 9.87 -12.27
C LEU A 119 2.58 8.64 -11.96
N GLY A 120 3.65 8.79 -11.17
CA GLY A 120 4.59 7.73 -10.88
C GLY A 120 4.36 7.03 -9.54
N GLY A 121 5.11 5.94 -9.32
CA GLY A 121 5.17 5.25 -8.04
C GLY A 121 3.81 4.75 -7.57
N GLU A 122 3.26 5.35 -6.51
CA GLU A 122 1.98 4.91 -5.93
C GLU A 122 0.76 5.17 -6.83
N HIS A 123 0.90 6.02 -7.87
CA HIS A 123 -0.16 6.27 -8.85
C HIS A 123 -0.17 5.26 -10.01
N GLU A 124 0.90 4.46 -10.16
CA GLU A 124 1.00 3.34 -11.11
C GLU A 124 0.32 2.07 -10.57
N ALA A 125 -0.89 2.23 -10.03
CA ALA A 125 -1.66 1.18 -9.37
C ALA A 125 -2.89 0.76 -10.19
N GLY A 126 -3.03 1.28 -11.41
CA GLY A 126 -4.18 1.06 -12.28
C GLY A 126 -4.22 -0.34 -12.92
N PHE A 127 -5.30 -0.60 -13.63
CA PHE A 127 -5.51 -1.85 -14.35
C PHE A 127 -5.19 -1.70 -15.84
N PRO A 128 -4.55 -2.69 -16.48
CA PRO A 128 -4.33 -2.66 -17.92
C PRO A 128 -5.63 -2.44 -18.72
N LEU A 129 -5.53 -1.79 -19.88
CA LEU A 129 -6.70 -1.31 -20.64
C LEU A 129 -7.65 -2.43 -21.07
N LEU A 130 -7.12 -3.56 -21.57
CA LEU A 130 -7.96 -4.65 -22.04
C LEU A 130 -8.67 -5.32 -20.86
N PHE A 131 -7.94 -5.61 -19.78
CA PHE A 131 -8.55 -6.12 -18.55
C PHE A 131 -9.61 -5.15 -17.98
N SER A 132 -9.31 -3.85 -17.90
CA SER A 132 -10.24 -2.82 -17.45
C SER A 132 -11.54 -2.83 -18.26
N ALA A 133 -11.45 -2.88 -19.58
CA ALA A 133 -12.63 -2.95 -20.45
C ALA A 133 -13.43 -4.24 -20.20
N LEU A 134 -12.76 -5.39 -20.08
CA LEU A 134 -13.43 -6.67 -19.80
C LEU A 134 -14.11 -6.70 -18.43
N ALA A 135 -13.46 -6.14 -17.40
CA ALA A 135 -13.96 -6.08 -16.05
C ALA A 135 -15.16 -5.12 -15.94
N LEU A 136 -15.07 -3.92 -16.52
CA LEU A 136 -16.17 -2.95 -16.56
C LEU A 136 -17.37 -3.48 -17.34
N LEU A 137 -17.16 -4.10 -18.51
CA LEU A 137 -18.24 -4.72 -19.28
C LEU A 137 -18.88 -5.90 -18.53
N ALA A 138 -18.08 -6.70 -17.80
CA ALA A 138 -18.62 -7.76 -16.96
C ALA A 138 -19.46 -7.20 -15.81
N ALA A 139 -18.95 -6.20 -15.10
CA ALA A 139 -19.66 -5.56 -14.00
C ALA A 139 -20.96 -4.90 -14.48
N TRP A 140 -20.93 -4.19 -15.62
CA TRP A 140 -22.12 -3.62 -16.26
C TRP A 140 -23.15 -4.71 -16.61
N ARG A 141 -22.73 -5.83 -17.19
CA ARG A 141 -23.65 -6.95 -17.49
C ARG A 141 -24.30 -7.52 -16.23
N ILE A 142 -23.52 -7.72 -15.18
CA ILE A 142 -24.02 -8.25 -13.90
C ILE A 142 -24.99 -7.26 -13.24
N VAL A 143 -24.64 -5.98 -13.15
CA VAL A 143 -25.41 -4.98 -12.38
C VAL A 143 -26.59 -4.42 -13.17
N ALA A 144 -26.34 -3.91 -14.38
CA ALA A 144 -27.33 -3.21 -15.18
C ALA A 144 -28.24 -4.17 -15.94
N THR A 145 -27.66 -5.11 -16.70
CA THR A 145 -28.46 -6.06 -17.50
C THR A 145 -28.91 -7.29 -16.71
N ARG A 146 -28.34 -7.50 -15.50
CA ARG A 146 -28.62 -8.65 -14.62
C ARG A 146 -28.36 -10.01 -15.29
N ARG A 147 -27.39 -10.08 -16.19
CA ARG A 147 -27.09 -11.27 -16.99
C ARG A 147 -25.63 -11.72 -16.84
N ILE A 148 -25.45 -13.03 -16.85
CA ILE A 148 -24.18 -13.73 -17.01
C ILE A 148 -24.28 -14.69 -18.20
N ASP A 149 -23.13 -15.07 -18.77
CA ASP A 149 -23.04 -16.16 -19.75
C ASP A 149 -24.08 -16.08 -20.90
N GLY A 150 -24.23 -14.88 -21.50
CA GLY A 150 -25.01 -14.68 -22.72
C GLY A 150 -26.53 -14.55 -22.55
N CYS A 151 -27.16 -15.10 -21.49
CA CYS A 151 -28.59 -14.92 -21.17
C CYS A 151 -29.02 -15.36 -19.76
N ARG A 152 -28.14 -15.99 -18.95
CA ARG A 152 -28.54 -16.50 -17.62
C ARG A 152 -28.70 -15.33 -16.63
N PRO A 153 -29.71 -15.34 -15.76
CA PRO A 153 -29.86 -14.29 -14.74
C PRO A 153 -28.69 -14.34 -13.76
N ALA A 154 -28.13 -13.16 -13.45
CA ALA A 154 -27.06 -13.02 -12.47
C ALA A 154 -27.61 -13.24 -11.05
N PRO A 155 -27.05 -14.15 -10.24
CA PRO A 155 -27.46 -14.35 -8.86
C PRO A 155 -27.36 -13.04 -8.05
N ALA A 156 -28.28 -12.84 -7.10
CA ALA A 156 -28.30 -11.64 -6.26
C ALA A 156 -26.98 -11.40 -5.51
N THR A 157 -26.32 -12.48 -5.06
CA THR A 157 -25.00 -12.44 -4.41
C THR A 157 -23.92 -11.89 -5.34
N LEU A 158 -23.83 -12.37 -6.58
CA LEU A 158 -22.88 -11.87 -7.57
C LEU A 158 -23.16 -10.41 -7.95
N ARG A 159 -24.44 -10.03 -8.03
CA ARG A 159 -24.85 -8.64 -8.28
C ARG A 159 -24.44 -7.71 -7.16
N ALA A 160 -24.69 -8.10 -5.92
CA ALA A 160 -24.26 -7.35 -4.74
C ALA A 160 -22.74 -7.24 -4.67
N PHE A 161 -22.02 -8.32 -4.96
CA PHE A 161 -20.56 -8.33 -5.03
C PHE A 161 -20.03 -7.36 -6.09
N ALA A 162 -20.52 -7.45 -7.33
CA ALA A 162 -20.09 -6.55 -8.40
C ALA A 162 -20.41 -5.08 -8.09
N LEU A 163 -21.61 -4.81 -7.56
CA LEU A 163 -22.00 -3.47 -7.15
C LEU A 163 -21.10 -2.94 -6.03
N ALA A 164 -20.80 -3.73 -5.01
CA ALA A 164 -19.93 -3.34 -3.91
C ALA A 164 -18.51 -3.02 -4.42
N MET A 165 -17.96 -3.82 -5.33
CA MET A 165 -16.61 -3.54 -5.86
C MET A 165 -16.58 -2.27 -6.71
N LEU A 166 -17.62 -2.04 -7.53
CA LEU A 166 -17.74 -0.79 -8.29
C LEU A 166 -17.89 0.42 -7.37
N VAL A 167 -18.76 0.34 -6.36
CA VAL A 167 -18.93 1.44 -5.38
C VAL A 167 -17.61 1.68 -4.66
N ALA A 168 -16.92 0.63 -4.20
CA ALA A 168 -15.64 0.79 -3.53
C ALA A 168 -14.58 1.47 -4.41
N TRP A 169 -14.52 1.11 -5.69
CA TRP A 169 -13.60 1.73 -6.64
C TRP A 169 -13.98 3.18 -6.95
N LEU A 170 -15.28 3.49 -7.06
CA LEU A 170 -15.74 4.87 -7.22
C LEU A 170 -15.45 5.73 -5.99
N LEU A 171 -15.50 5.15 -4.78
CA LEU A 171 -15.20 5.86 -3.55
C LEU A 171 -13.74 6.34 -3.51
N THR A 172 -12.80 5.66 -4.17
CA THR A 172 -11.38 6.07 -4.19
C THR A 172 -11.08 7.24 -5.13
N ILE A 173 -12.05 7.65 -5.95
CA ILE A 173 -11.85 8.69 -6.95
C ILE A 173 -11.68 10.06 -6.29
N GLN A 174 -10.69 10.80 -6.77
CA GLN A 174 -10.47 12.19 -6.42
C GLN A 174 -11.21 13.12 -7.39
N LEU A 175 -12.08 13.96 -6.86
CA LEU A 175 -12.75 15.03 -7.59
C LEU A 175 -12.14 16.37 -7.10
N TRP A 176 -11.08 16.81 -7.77
CA TRP A 176 -10.32 18.01 -7.39
C TRP A 176 -9.73 17.90 -5.97
N LYS A 177 -10.26 18.67 -5.01
CA LYS A 177 -9.84 18.66 -3.60
C LYS A 177 -10.75 17.82 -2.70
N ALA A 178 -11.76 17.15 -3.27
CA ALA A 178 -12.70 16.34 -2.53
C ALA A 178 -12.69 14.89 -3.04
N SER A 179 -13.01 13.94 -2.16
CA SER A 179 -13.24 12.56 -2.55
C SER A 179 -14.36 11.97 -1.69
N PRO A 180 -15.22 11.10 -2.25
CA PRO A 180 -16.16 10.32 -1.45
C PRO A 180 -15.45 9.50 -0.37
N TRP A 181 -14.16 9.17 -0.56
CA TRP A 181 -13.36 8.51 0.46
C TRP A 181 -13.23 9.30 1.77
N LEU A 182 -13.43 10.63 1.76
CA LEU A 182 -13.43 11.42 3.00
C LEU A 182 -14.47 10.91 4.01
N LEU A 183 -15.61 10.40 3.53
CA LEU A 183 -16.60 9.75 4.39
C LEU A 183 -16.02 8.49 5.05
N VAL A 184 -15.29 7.68 4.29
CA VAL A 184 -14.62 6.48 4.80
C VAL A 184 -13.53 6.88 5.81
N PHE A 185 -12.74 7.89 5.49
CA PHE A 185 -11.66 8.40 6.33
C PHE A 185 -12.15 8.87 7.72
N HIS A 186 -13.30 9.53 7.77
CA HIS A 186 -13.86 10.06 9.02
C HIS A 186 -14.76 9.06 9.76
N LEU A 187 -15.53 8.22 9.06
CA LEU A 187 -16.56 7.37 9.67
C LEU A 187 -16.10 5.94 9.93
N VAL A 188 -15.12 5.41 9.17
CA VAL A 188 -14.70 4.01 9.29
C VAL A 188 -13.49 3.91 10.22
N PRO A 189 -13.59 3.18 11.34
CA PRO A 189 -12.47 3.01 12.26
C PRO A 189 -11.23 2.44 11.55
N GLY A 190 -10.06 3.01 11.87
CA GLY A 190 -8.78 2.60 11.29
C GLY A 190 -8.47 3.17 9.91
N ALA A 191 -9.40 3.87 9.25
CA ALA A 191 -9.15 4.49 7.94
C ALA A 191 -8.01 5.52 7.99
N LYS A 192 -7.87 6.24 9.11
CA LYS A 192 -6.79 7.21 9.36
C LYS A 192 -5.38 6.59 9.43
N GLY A 193 -5.27 5.26 9.47
CA GLY A 193 -3.98 4.58 9.37
C GLY A 193 -3.54 4.31 7.92
N LEU A 194 -4.35 4.69 6.94
CA LEU A 194 -4.13 4.43 5.52
C LEU A 194 -3.94 5.75 4.77
N ARG A 195 -2.68 6.09 4.50
CA ARG A 195 -2.34 7.25 3.68
C ARG A 195 -2.55 6.98 2.18
N THR A 196 -2.10 5.81 1.70
CA THR A 196 -2.04 5.50 0.27
C THR A 196 -3.26 4.71 -0.20
N ILE A 197 -4.29 5.41 -0.67
CA ILE A 197 -5.58 4.82 -1.07
C ILE A 197 -5.48 4.16 -2.45
N SER A 198 -4.63 4.65 -3.34
CA SER A 198 -4.37 4.05 -4.66
C SER A 198 -4.05 2.55 -4.57
N ARG A 199 -3.39 2.09 -3.50
CA ARG A 199 -3.11 0.67 -3.22
C ARG A 199 -4.36 -0.19 -3.02
N TYR A 200 -5.53 0.41 -2.81
CA TYR A 200 -6.81 -0.30 -2.82
C TYR A 200 -7.09 -0.94 -4.18
N GLN A 201 -6.56 -0.39 -5.28
CA GLN A 201 -6.65 -0.98 -6.61
C GLN A 201 -5.95 -2.35 -6.67
N LEU A 202 -4.81 -2.51 -6.00
CA LEU A 202 -4.13 -3.82 -5.89
C LEU A 202 -5.00 -4.86 -5.18
N TRP A 203 -5.79 -4.44 -4.20
CA TRP A 203 -6.74 -5.31 -3.52
C TRP A 203 -7.93 -5.66 -4.44
N LEU A 204 -8.41 -4.71 -5.26
CA LEU A 204 -9.50 -4.88 -6.22
C LEU A 204 -9.15 -5.83 -7.39
N THR A 205 -7.88 -6.11 -7.65
CA THR A 205 -7.43 -7.03 -8.70
C THR A 205 -8.16 -8.37 -8.65
N LEU A 206 -8.16 -9.05 -7.50
CA LEU A 206 -8.80 -10.36 -7.36
C LEU A 206 -10.35 -10.27 -7.51
N PRO A 207 -11.05 -9.36 -6.81
CA PRO A 207 -12.49 -9.17 -7.02
C PRO A 207 -12.89 -8.89 -8.48
N LEU A 208 -12.15 -8.03 -9.20
CA LEU A 208 -12.44 -7.72 -10.60
C LEU A 208 -12.17 -8.91 -11.51
N LEU A 209 -11.12 -9.70 -11.24
CA LEU A 209 -10.87 -10.97 -11.95
C LEU A 209 -12.02 -11.96 -11.77
N LEU A 210 -12.57 -12.08 -10.56
CA LEU A 210 -13.73 -12.94 -10.29
C LEU A 210 -14.98 -12.47 -11.04
N ILE A 211 -15.23 -11.16 -11.08
CA ILE A 211 -16.33 -10.56 -11.84
C ILE A 211 -16.18 -10.84 -13.34
N ALA A 212 -14.97 -10.62 -13.89
CA ALA A 212 -14.66 -10.92 -15.27
C ALA A 212 -14.85 -12.42 -15.58
N ALA A 213 -14.28 -13.30 -14.75
CA ALA A 213 -14.40 -14.74 -14.91
C ALA A 213 -15.86 -15.22 -14.87
N ALA A 214 -16.69 -14.66 -13.99
CA ALA A 214 -18.11 -15.01 -13.88
C ALA A 214 -18.89 -14.75 -15.18
N VAL A 215 -18.49 -13.76 -15.99
CA VAL A 215 -19.16 -13.39 -17.24
C VAL A 215 -18.51 -14.02 -18.47
N TRP A 216 -17.18 -14.14 -18.48
CA TRP A 216 -16.42 -14.46 -19.69
C TRP A 216 -16.00 -15.93 -19.78
N ARG A 217 -16.00 -16.70 -18.68
CA ARG A 217 -15.51 -18.10 -18.65
C ARG A 217 -16.15 -18.99 -19.71
N GLN A 218 -17.48 -18.95 -19.90
CA GLN A 218 -18.11 -19.83 -20.89
C GLN A 218 -17.75 -19.41 -22.33
N ARG A 219 -17.67 -18.10 -22.60
CA ARG A 219 -17.26 -17.58 -23.91
C ARG A 219 -15.80 -17.92 -24.21
N ALA A 220 -14.92 -17.78 -23.23
CA ALA A 220 -13.53 -18.20 -23.32
C ALA A 220 -13.43 -19.70 -23.64
N ARG A 221 -14.12 -20.57 -22.89
CA ARG A 221 -14.15 -22.02 -23.18
C ARG A 221 -14.64 -22.35 -24.60
N ARG A 222 -15.68 -21.64 -25.08
CA ARG A 222 -16.16 -21.80 -26.47
C ARG A 222 -15.13 -21.33 -27.49
N LEU A 223 -14.43 -20.23 -27.21
CA LEU A 223 -13.37 -19.71 -28.07
C LEU A 223 -12.19 -20.68 -28.12
N PHE A 224 -11.73 -21.20 -26.98
CA PHE A 224 -10.68 -22.23 -26.91
C PHE A 224 -11.04 -23.49 -27.72
N ARG A 225 -12.32 -23.91 -27.70
CA ARG A 225 -12.77 -25.07 -28.49
C ARG A 225 -12.89 -24.80 -30.00
N ARG A 226 -13.34 -23.60 -30.40
CA ARG A 226 -13.61 -23.28 -31.81
C ARG A 226 -12.41 -22.67 -32.55
N ARG A 227 -11.62 -21.86 -31.86
CA ARG A 227 -10.49 -21.09 -32.41
C ARG A 227 -9.38 -21.02 -31.34
N PRO A 228 -8.69 -22.14 -31.08
CA PRO A 228 -7.70 -22.23 -30.00
C PRO A 228 -6.57 -21.21 -30.16
N TRP A 229 -6.11 -20.95 -31.39
CA TRP A 229 -5.06 -19.97 -31.66
C TRP A 229 -5.45 -18.54 -31.25
N LEU A 230 -6.69 -18.10 -31.53
CA LEU A 230 -7.20 -16.80 -31.07
C LEU A 230 -7.33 -16.75 -29.56
N ALA A 231 -7.80 -17.83 -28.95
CA ALA A 231 -7.94 -17.92 -27.50
C ALA A 231 -6.59 -17.82 -26.80
N THR A 232 -5.59 -18.53 -27.30
CA THR A 232 -4.20 -18.47 -26.82
C THR A 232 -3.60 -17.09 -27.05
N GLY A 233 -3.79 -16.48 -28.23
CA GLY A 233 -3.32 -15.13 -28.51
C GLY A 233 -3.94 -14.08 -27.57
N LEU A 234 -5.24 -14.16 -27.30
CA LEU A 234 -5.92 -13.28 -26.35
C LEU A 234 -5.43 -13.50 -24.91
N ALA A 235 -5.24 -14.76 -24.50
CA ALA A 235 -4.70 -15.07 -23.18
C ALA A 235 -3.26 -14.56 -23.03
N ALA A 236 -2.42 -14.74 -24.05
CA ALA A 236 -1.06 -14.20 -24.08
C ALA A 236 -1.06 -12.67 -24.01
N LEU A 237 -1.98 -12.01 -24.72
CA LEU A 237 -2.13 -10.55 -24.67
C LEU A 237 -2.55 -10.05 -23.28
N LEU A 238 -3.50 -10.73 -22.62
CA LEU A 238 -3.92 -10.42 -21.24
C LEU A 238 -2.78 -10.58 -20.23
N VAL A 239 -1.89 -11.56 -20.45
CA VAL A 239 -0.67 -11.70 -19.63
C VAL A 239 0.33 -10.60 -19.97
N ALA A 240 0.58 -10.37 -21.27
CA ALA A 240 1.55 -9.40 -21.75
C ALA A 240 1.25 -7.98 -21.27
N GLU A 241 -0.02 -7.59 -21.20
CA GLU A 241 -0.39 -6.25 -20.71
C GLU A 241 -0.11 -6.01 -19.21
N ASN A 242 0.16 -7.07 -18.45
CA ASN A 242 0.59 -6.96 -17.06
C ASN A 242 2.12 -6.99 -16.90
N LEU A 243 2.87 -7.21 -18.00
CA LEU A 243 4.32 -7.22 -17.94
C LEU A 243 4.86 -5.80 -17.97
N SER A 244 5.78 -5.52 -17.05
CA SER A 244 6.53 -4.27 -16.99
C SER A 244 8.01 -4.57 -17.09
N ALA A 245 8.74 -3.73 -17.81
CA ALA A 245 10.19 -3.72 -17.84
C ALA A 245 10.79 -3.05 -16.59
N GLU A 246 9.96 -2.40 -15.77
CA GLU A 246 10.41 -1.81 -14.52
C GLU A 246 10.75 -2.88 -13.50
N THR A 247 11.84 -2.67 -12.79
CA THR A 247 12.26 -3.51 -11.67
C THR A 247 11.90 -2.80 -10.38
N PRO A 248 10.75 -3.13 -9.74
CA PRO A 248 10.31 -2.45 -8.52
C PRO A 248 11.27 -2.69 -7.34
N ALA A 249 12.10 -3.72 -7.39
CA ALA A 249 13.16 -3.98 -6.42
C ALA A 249 14.54 -3.71 -7.03
N GLN A 250 14.98 -2.46 -7.01
CA GLN A 250 16.37 -2.08 -7.31
C GLN A 250 17.32 -2.36 -6.12
N LEU A 251 17.06 -3.42 -5.35
CA LEU A 251 17.79 -3.76 -4.14
C LEU A 251 18.47 -5.12 -4.29
N SER A 252 19.80 -5.13 -4.27
CA SER A 252 20.58 -6.36 -4.20
C SER A 252 20.74 -6.80 -2.74
N ARG A 253 20.12 -7.93 -2.38
CA ARG A 253 20.29 -8.53 -1.06
C ARG A 253 21.77 -8.81 -0.74
N ALA A 254 22.54 -9.24 -1.74
CA ALA A 254 23.95 -9.55 -1.57
C ALA A 254 24.75 -8.28 -1.23
N GLU A 255 24.53 -7.18 -1.94
CA GLU A 255 25.19 -5.89 -1.67
C GLU A 255 24.82 -5.33 -0.31
N GLN A 256 23.52 -5.36 0.04
CA GLN A 256 23.06 -4.91 1.36
C GLN A 256 23.69 -5.72 2.49
N ARG A 257 23.76 -7.04 2.33
CA ARG A 257 24.41 -7.92 3.30
C ARG A 257 25.90 -7.67 3.40
N ALA A 258 26.59 -7.50 2.26
CA ALA A 258 28.02 -7.24 2.24
C ALA A 258 28.36 -5.91 2.93
N ALA A 259 27.53 -4.88 2.74
CA ALA A 259 27.69 -3.57 3.38
C ALA A 259 27.47 -3.59 4.90
N LEU A 260 26.51 -4.37 5.40
CA LEU A 260 26.14 -4.33 6.82
C LEU A 260 26.85 -5.38 7.69
N MET A 261 27.14 -6.57 7.14
CA MET A 261 27.68 -7.69 7.94
C MET A 261 29.13 -7.49 8.38
N HIS A 262 29.89 -6.59 7.74
CA HIS A 262 31.25 -6.27 8.16
C HIS A 262 31.30 -5.36 9.40
N ILE A 263 30.16 -4.77 9.79
CA ILE A 263 30.10 -3.83 10.90
C ILE A 263 30.15 -4.65 12.20
N PRO A 264 31.12 -4.39 13.10
CA PRO A 264 31.24 -5.15 14.34
C PRO A 264 30.00 -4.94 15.22
N PRO A 265 29.58 -5.95 15.99
CA PRO A 265 28.45 -5.82 16.90
C PRO A 265 28.68 -4.72 17.95
N PRO A 266 27.60 -4.20 18.56
CA PRO A 266 27.69 -3.16 19.59
C PRO A 266 28.55 -3.65 20.77
N PRO A 267 29.50 -2.85 21.26
CA PRO A 267 30.33 -3.19 22.42
C PRO A 267 29.51 -3.46 23.69
N PRO A 268 30.06 -4.20 24.66
CA PRO A 268 29.43 -4.36 25.97
C PRO A 268 29.09 -3.01 26.60
N GLY A 269 27.87 -2.88 27.15
CA GLY A 269 27.36 -1.64 27.73
C GLY A 269 26.61 -0.72 26.75
N CYS A 270 26.58 -1.04 25.45
CA CYS A 270 25.69 -0.41 24.49
C CYS A 270 24.31 -1.10 24.52
N ALA A 271 23.38 -0.59 25.33
CA ALA A 271 22.03 -1.13 25.43
C ALA A 271 21.09 -0.56 24.35
N SER A 272 21.45 0.55 23.72
CA SER A 272 20.77 1.11 22.54
C SER A 272 21.78 1.84 21.65
N PHE A 273 21.43 2.10 20.40
CA PHE A 273 22.33 2.82 19.51
C PHE A 273 21.65 3.74 18.51
N TYR A 274 22.44 4.63 17.93
CA TYR A 274 22.08 5.44 16.77
C TYR A 274 23.22 5.45 15.76
N VAL A 275 22.87 5.68 14.51
CA VAL A 275 23.74 5.56 13.35
C VAL A 275 23.91 6.92 12.69
N VAL A 276 25.16 7.25 12.37
CA VAL A 276 25.51 8.41 11.55
C VAL A 276 25.82 7.98 10.13
N ALA A 277 26.60 6.90 9.98
CA ALA A 277 26.93 6.30 8.71
C ALA A 277 27.19 4.80 8.88
N THR A 278 26.60 4.00 8.01
CA THR A 278 26.82 2.55 7.87
C THR A 278 27.76 2.20 6.73
N ARG A 279 28.03 3.15 5.82
CA ARG A 279 28.90 2.98 4.66
C ARG A 279 29.97 4.07 4.64
N PRO A 280 31.24 3.76 4.32
CA PRO A 280 32.29 4.77 4.21
C PRO A 280 31.98 5.82 3.13
N THR A 281 31.46 5.35 2.00
CA THR A 281 30.98 6.14 0.88
C THR A 281 29.60 5.65 0.51
N GLU A 282 28.63 6.55 0.45
CA GLU A 282 27.26 6.21 0.11
C GLU A 282 26.80 7.07 -1.07
N PRO A 283 26.29 6.45 -2.15
CA PRO A 283 25.74 7.20 -3.27
C PRO A 283 24.50 7.99 -2.83
N LEU A 284 24.24 9.10 -3.52
CA LEU A 284 23.04 9.89 -3.28
C LEU A 284 21.79 9.03 -3.52
N TYR A 285 20.94 8.92 -2.51
CA TYR A 285 19.66 8.19 -2.62
C TYR A 285 18.57 9.13 -3.12
N ILE A 286 18.30 9.07 -4.43
CA ILE A 286 17.25 9.82 -5.16
C ILE A 286 17.43 11.35 -5.10
N SER A 287 17.33 11.96 -3.92
CA SER A 287 17.51 13.39 -3.66
C SER A 287 18.30 13.62 -2.36
N ARG A 288 18.72 14.86 -2.09
CA ARG A 288 19.45 15.18 -0.84
C ARG A 288 18.59 14.96 0.40
N GLU A 289 17.31 15.31 0.30
CA GLU A 289 16.33 15.22 1.38
C GLU A 289 16.03 13.74 1.72
N LEU A 290 15.82 12.91 0.69
CA LEU A 290 15.61 11.47 0.88
C LEU A 290 16.90 10.77 1.33
N HIS A 291 18.04 11.14 0.76
CA HIS A 291 19.33 10.61 1.20
C HIS A 291 19.68 10.98 2.62
N ALA A 292 19.31 12.17 3.10
CA ALA A 292 19.49 12.51 4.50
C ALA A 292 18.67 11.58 5.39
N ARG A 293 17.44 11.24 4.97
CA ARG A 293 16.42 10.59 5.81
C ARG A 293 16.47 9.06 5.82
N TYR A 294 16.73 8.40 4.70
CA TYR A 294 16.48 6.96 4.56
C TYR A 294 17.68 6.06 4.89
N PRO A 295 18.85 6.21 4.26
CA PRO A 295 19.87 5.16 4.26
C PRO A 295 20.35 4.77 5.66
N HIS A 296 20.79 5.73 6.48
CA HIS A 296 21.26 5.47 7.85
C HIS A 296 20.13 4.98 8.77
N ASN A 297 18.91 5.48 8.58
CA ASN A 297 17.75 5.08 9.39
C ASN A 297 17.31 3.65 9.07
N VAL A 298 17.25 3.28 7.78
CA VAL A 298 16.87 1.94 7.32
C VAL A 298 17.96 0.94 7.68
N ASP A 299 19.23 1.28 7.45
CA ASP A 299 20.35 0.41 7.83
C ASP A 299 20.39 0.20 9.36
N ALA A 300 20.10 1.23 10.17
CA ALA A 300 19.98 1.07 11.61
C ALA A 300 18.89 0.07 12.03
N MET A 301 17.74 0.07 11.34
CA MET A 301 16.66 -0.91 11.60
C MET A 301 17.11 -2.33 11.27
N LEU A 302 17.84 -2.52 10.17
CA LEU A 302 18.38 -3.83 9.79
C LEU A 302 19.44 -4.32 10.78
N LEU A 303 20.31 -3.43 11.24
CA LEU A 303 21.31 -3.73 12.25
C LEU A 303 20.68 -4.02 13.62
N ALA A 304 19.60 -3.32 13.97
CA ALA A 304 18.85 -3.55 15.20
C ALA A 304 18.23 -4.95 15.23
N GLU A 305 17.69 -5.40 14.09
CA GLU A 305 17.20 -6.77 13.93
C GLU A 305 18.36 -7.79 14.01
N LEU A 306 19.46 -7.53 13.31
CA LEU A 306 20.64 -8.42 13.29
C LEU A 306 21.21 -8.66 14.69
N TRP A 307 21.33 -7.61 15.50
CA TRP A 307 21.92 -7.67 16.84
C TRP A 307 20.90 -7.85 17.96
N ARG A 308 19.60 -7.86 17.64
CA ARG A 308 18.50 -7.84 18.61
C ARG A 308 18.63 -6.71 19.64
N GLY A 309 19.12 -5.55 19.18
CA GLY A 309 19.40 -4.38 20.00
C GLY A 309 18.55 -3.18 19.54
N PRO A 310 17.96 -2.40 20.46
CA PRO A 310 17.12 -1.27 20.08
C PRO A 310 17.94 -0.13 19.47
N THR A 311 17.37 0.53 18.47
CA THR A 311 17.90 1.76 17.89
C THR A 311 16.88 2.90 18.00
N ILE A 312 17.36 4.13 18.13
CA ILE A 312 16.52 5.34 18.04
C ILE A 312 16.34 5.83 16.60
N ASN A 313 17.20 5.35 15.69
CA ASN A 313 17.04 5.55 14.26
C ASN A 313 15.91 4.67 13.72
N GLY A 314 15.39 5.06 12.57
CA GLY A 314 14.39 4.28 11.88
C GLY A 314 13.49 5.15 11.05
N PHE A 315 12.81 4.53 10.10
CA PHE A 315 11.87 5.21 9.24
C PHE A 315 10.50 4.53 9.32
N SER A 316 9.48 5.32 9.59
CA SER A 316 8.09 4.88 9.64
C SER A 316 7.21 6.02 9.14
N THR A 317 6.01 5.70 8.68
CA THR A 317 5.06 6.72 8.21
C THR A 317 4.68 7.69 9.33
N LEU A 318 4.68 7.22 10.58
CA LEU A 318 4.37 8.03 11.76
C LEU A 318 5.57 8.08 12.72
N HIS A 319 6.13 9.27 12.89
CA HIS A 319 7.24 9.52 13.80
C HIS A 319 6.76 10.04 15.17
N PRO A 320 7.48 9.79 16.28
CA PRO A 320 7.28 10.53 17.52
C PRO A 320 7.44 12.05 17.29
N PRO A 321 6.66 12.92 17.98
CA PRO A 321 6.75 14.37 17.78
C PRO A 321 8.13 14.96 18.04
N ASP A 322 8.94 14.31 18.87
CA ASP A 322 10.31 14.70 19.21
C ASP A 322 11.39 13.91 18.45
N TRP A 323 11.00 13.11 17.47
CA TRP A 323 11.92 12.38 16.60
C TRP A 323 12.57 13.33 15.60
N GLY A 324 13.90 13.43 15.65
CA GLY A 324 14.68 14.38 14.87
C GLY A 324 15.91 13.74 14.24
N PHE A 325 15.78 12.53 13.69
CA PHE A 325 16.93 11.75 13.21
C PHE A 325 17.02 11.64 11.68
N ALA A 326 16.39 12.57 10.96
CA ALA A 326 16.40 12.61 9.50
C ALA A 326 17.68 13.20 8.89
N GLU A 327 18.57 13.84 9.66
CA GLU A 327 19.76 14.50 9.11
C GLU A 327 21.00 14.15 9.94
N PRO A 328 21.68 13.02 9.62
CA PRO A 328 22.80 12.53 10.42
C PRO A 328 24.07 13.39 10.30
N ARG A 329 24.14 14.24 9.27
CA ARG A 329 25.28 15.13 9.00
C ARG A 329 25.11 16.53 9.62
N ALA A 330 23.95 16.84 10.18
CA ALA A 330 23.74 18.11 10.86
C ALA A 330 24.64 18.20 12.11
N ALA A 331 25.22 19.37 12.36
CA ALA A 331 26.20 19.57 13.45
C ALA A 331 25.63 19.24 14.84
N ASP A 332 24.32 19.37 15.02
CA ASP A 332 23.60 19.12 16.27
C ASP A 332 23.05 17.68 16.38
N TYR A 333 23.31 16.78 15.42
CA TYR A 333 22.74 15.42 15.41
C TYR A 333 23.03 14.63 16.71
N ASP A 334 24.27 14.65 17.17
CA ASP A 334 24.68 13.99 18.43
C ASP A 334 24.01 14.64 19.66
N ALA A 335 23.73 15.94 19.63
CA ALA A 335 22.99 16.62 20.68
C ALA A 335 21.49 16.24 20.68
N ARG A 336 20.89 16.07 19.48
CA ARG A 336 19.51 15.57 19.35
C ARG A 336 19.38 14.15 19.90
N ALA A 337 20.33 13.26 19.58
CA ALA A 337 20.36 11.89 20.08
C ALA A 337 20.47 11.84 21.63
N ARG A 338 21.37 12.65 22.21
CA ARG A 338 21.50 12.76 23.67
C ARG A 338 20.22 13.25 24.34
N ARG A 339 19.63 14.33 23.84
CA ARG A 339 18.39 14.89 24.38
C ARG A 339 17.23 13.89 24.31
N TYR A 340 17.13 13.16 23.21
CA TYR A 340 16.12 12.10 23.08
C TYR A 340 16.35 10.97 24.08
N ALA A 341 17.59 10.49 24.23
CA ALA A 341 17.92 9.47 25.22
C ALA A 341 17.64 9.93 26.66
N GLN A 342 17.94 11.18 27.01
CA GLN A 342 17.62 11.74 28.33
C GLN A 342 16.10 11.81 28.55
N ARG A 343 15.34 12.33 27.58
CA ARG A 343 13.87 12.46 27.65
C ARG A 343 13.17 11.10 27.78
N HIS A 344 13.65 10.10 27.04
CA HIS A 344 13.08 8.73 27.03
C HIS A 344 13.78 7.78 28.02
N ARG A 345 14.69 8.29 28.86
CA ARG A 345 15.43 7.54 29.89
C ARG A 345 16.17 6.32 29.33
N LEU A 346 16.69 6.43 28.11
CA LEU A 346 17.49 5.39 27.47
C LEU A 346 18.86 5.31 28.14
N ARG A 347 19.33 4.09 28.37
CA ARG A 347 20.65 3.83 28.99
C ARG A 347 21.59 3.23 27.96
N GLY A 348 22.89 3.45 28.16
CA GLY A 348 23.93 2.86 27.31
C GLY A 348 23.75 3.20 25.83
N LEU A 349 23.48 4.47 25.49
CA LEU A 349 23.38 4.92 24.11
C LEU A 349 24.79 4.94 23.48
N CYS A 350 24.92 4.29 22.33
CA CYS A 350 26.15 4.29 21.55
C CYS A 350 25.93 4.87 20.15
N ARG A 351 26.95 5.58 19.67
CA ARG A 351 27.04 6.13 18.32
C ARG A 351 27.77 5.13 17.43
N LEU A 352 27.18 4.85 16.27
CA LEU A 352 27.81 4.09 15.19
C LEU A 352 28.14 5.00 14.01
N ASP A 353 29.42 5.05 13.65
CA ASP A 353 29.91 5.70 12.43
C ASP A 353 31.07 4.89 11.86
N VAL A 354 30.83 4.14 10.78
CA VAL A 354 31.84 3.26 10.18
C VAL A 354 33.04 4.01 9.59
N ARG A 355 32.96 5.35 9.46
CA ARG A 355 34.07 6.20 9.01
C ARG A 355 35.06 6.49 10.14
N ALA A 356 34.65 6.32 11.40
CA ALA A 356 35.50 6.49 12.56
C ALA A 356 36.28 5.19 12.88
N ARG A 357 37.42 5.34 13.55
CA ARG A 357 38.22 4.22 14.10
C ARG A 357 38.50 4.50 15.58
N PRO A 358 37.88 3.78 16.53
CA PRO A 358 36.89 2.71 16.35
C PRO A 358 35.53 3.22 15.83
N PRO A 359 34.72 2.37 15.16
CA PRO A 359 33.44 2.79 14.58
C PRO A 359 32.34 3.04 15.64
N TRP A 360 32.54 2.55 16.84
CA TRP A 360 31.63 2.70 17.97
C TRP A 360 32.19 3.69 18.98
N SER A 361 31.35 4.63 19.45
CA SER A 361 31.65 5.46 20.61
C SER A 361 30.47 5.50 21.58
N ARG A 362 30.75 5.43 22.88
CA ARG A 362 29.72 5.64 23.90
C ARG A 362 29.35 7.10 23.94
N VAL A 363 28.06 7.36 24.04
CA VAL A 363 27.55 8.69 24.30
C VAL A 363 27.37 8.82 25.80
N THR A 364 28.26 9.58 26.43
CA THR A 364 28.11 9.97 27.83
C THR A 364 26.91 10.91 27.98
N PRO A 365 26.12 10.75 29.07
CA PRO A 365 24.96 11.61 29.35
C PRO A 365 25.25 13.10 29.27
#